data_AF-A0A318JA19-F1
#
_entry.id   AF-A0A318JA19-F1
#
_cell.length_a   1.000
_cell.length_b   1.000
_cell.length_c   1.000
_cell.angle_alpha   90.00
_cell.angle_beta   90.00
_cell.angle_gamma   90.00
#
_symmetry.space_group_name_H-M   'P 1'
#
loop_
_entity.id
_entity.type
_entity.pdbx_description
1 polymer ?
#
loop_
_entity_poly.entity_id
_entity_poly.type
_entity_poly.pdbx_seq_one_letter_code
_entity_poly.pdbx_strand_id
1 'polypeptide(L)'
;MKLRISLLLALAAAPALAETADWGVYQQGSALELAMDRNAIWVEKDGLVHFVNQERFSERQYDKATDIKYYIRRTTGYADCARQQYVFVGFEYASKSGRQLYSTMFPVQRFAWKWQPVEAGSVADTMLQVVCYLAKTAPHKKPE
;
A
#
# COMPACT_ATOMS: atom_id res chain seq x y z
N MET A 1 -40.28 -0.74 -44.22
CA MET A 1 -38.95 -0.10 -44.11
C MET A 1 -38.65 0.12 -42.64
N LYS A 2 -37.76 -0.70 -42.05
CA LYS A 2 -37.31 -0.56 -40.65
C LYS A 2 -35.84 -0.13 -40.68
N LEU A 3 -35.58 1.14 -40.41
CA LEU A 3 -34.23 1.70 -40.38
C LEU A 3 -33.62 1.49 -38.98
N ARG A 4 -32.34 1.12 -39.01
CA ARG A 4 -31.56 0.54 -37.93
C ARG A 4 -31.24 1.55 -36.82
N ILE A 5 -31.72 1.29 -35.61
CA ILE A 5 -31.17 1.86 -34.37
C ILE A 5 -30.33 0.76 -33.74
N SER A 6 -29.01 0.78 -33.92
CA SER A 6 -28.04 0.00 -33.11
C SER A 6 -26.63 0.32 -33.56
N LEU A 7 -26.11 1.50 -33.21
CA LEU A 7 -24.67 1.76 -33.32
C LEU A 7 -24.23 2.93 -32.43
N LEU A 8 -24.35 2.81 -31.10
CA LEU A 8 -23.84 3.85 -30.18
C LEU A 8 -23.66 3.34 -28.74
N LEU A 9 -23.06 2.15 -28.57
CA LEU A 9 -22.78 1.62 -27.21
C LEU A 9 -21.42 0.92 -27.08
N ALA A 10 -20.39 1.42 -27.77
CA ALA A 10 -19.03 0.84 -27.73
C ALA A 10 -17.93 1.80 -27.28
N LEU A 11 -18.24 2.90 -26.57
CA LEU A 11 -17.24 3.92 -26.20
C LEU A 11 -16.95 4.10 -24.70
N ALA A 12 -17.44 3.23 -23.82
CA ALA A 12 -17.27 3.41 -22.36
C ALA A 12 -16.52 2.28 -21.65
N ALA A 13 -15.69 1.51 -22.37
CA ALA A 13 -14.73 0.60 -21.75
C ALA A 13 -13.34 1.24 -21.76
N ALA A 14 -13.21 2.44 -21.18
CA ALA A 14 -11.89 2.92 -20.79
C ALA A 14 -11.40 1.97 -19.68
N PRO A 15 -10.29 1.22 -19.86
CA PRO A 15 -9.72 0.50 -18.74
C PRO A 15 -9.45 1.56 -17.67
N ALA A 16 -9.99 1.36 -16.46
CA ALA A 16 -9.60 2.17 -15.33
C ALA A 16 -8.07 2.08 -15.26
N LEU A 17 -7.39 3.17 -15.64
CA LEU A 17 -5.95 3.27 -15.51
C LEU A 17 -5.69 3.08 -14.03
N ALA A 18 -5.13 1.93 -13.66
CA ALA A 18 -4.66 1.72 -12.31
C ALA A 18 -3.72 2.89 -12.01
N GLU A 19 -4.08 3.71 -11.01
CA GLU A 19 -3.25 4.84 -10.64
C GLU A 19 -1.83 4.33 -10.38
N THR A 20 -0.86 4.92 -11.08
CA THR A 20 0.54 4.59 -10.86
C THR A 20 0.90 5.02 -9.45
N ALA A 21 1.59 4.14 -8.70
CA ALA A 21 2.04 4.43 -7.35
C ALA A 21 2.81 5.76 -7.28
N ASP A 22 2.48 6.60 -6.29
CA ASP A 22 3.17 7.87 -6.01
C ASP A 22 4.03 7.72 -4.76
N TRP A 23 5.27 7.26 -4.96
CA TRP A 23 6.19 6.97 -3.87
C TRP A 23 6.80 8.25 -3.27
N GLY A 24 6.32 8.63 -2.09
CA GLY A 24 6.95 9.65 -1.25
C GLY A 24 7.98 9.05 -0.31
N VAL A 25 9.28 9.30 -0.54
CA VAL A 25 10.36 8.91 0.38
C VAL A 25 10.25 9.72 1.68
N TYR A 26 10.23 9.02 2.82
CA TYR A 26 10.21 9.65 4.14
C TYR A 26 11.48 9.40 4.95
N GLN A 27 12.29 8.41 4.57
CA GLN A 27 13.59 8.18 5.17
C GLN A 27 14.54 7.57 4.15
N GLN A 28 15.76 8.12 4.05
CA GLN A 28 16.77 7.63 3.13
C GLN A 28 18.09 7.39 3.86
N GLY A 29 18.60 6.17 3.74
CA GLY A 29 19.92 5.77 4.21
C GLY A 29 20.71 5.06 3.11
N SER A 30 22.00 4.81 3.37
CA SER A 30 22.90 4.14 2.41
C SER A 30 22.51 2.68 2.14
N ALA A 31 21.90 2.01 3.12
CA ALA A 31 21.48 0.60 3.01
C ALA A 31 20.00 0.42 2.66
N LEU A 32 19.16 1.40 3.02
CA LEU A 32 17.70 1.28 2.99
C LEU A 32 17.05 2.63 2.74
N GLU A 33 16.11 2.66 1.80
CA GLU A 33 15.18 3.77 1.56
C GLU A 33 13.76 3.30 1.92
N LEU A 34 13.05 4.17 2.65
CA LEU A 34 11.67 3.96 3.06
C LEU A 34 10.77 4.98 2.38
N ALA A 35 9.70 4.49 1.75
CA ALA A 35 8.74 5.32 1.03
C ALA A 35 7.31 4.87 1.30
N MET A 36 6.37 5.81 1.13
CA MET A 36 4.93 5.56 1.23
C MET A 36 4.28 5.80 -0.13
N ASP A 37 3.38 4.92 -0.57
CA ASP A 37 2.54 5.21 -1.74
C ASP A 37 1.40 6.14 -1.33
N ARG A 38 1.46 7.39 -1.80
CA ARG A 38 0.48 8.43 -1.48
C ARG A 38 -0.88 8.16 -2.11
N ASN A 39 -0.91 7.49 -3.27
CA ASN A 39 -2.16 7.09 -3.93
C ASN A 39 -2.82 5.90 -3.25
N ALA A 40 -2.08 5.16 -2.41
CA ALA A 40 -2.63 4.06 -1.62
C ALA A 40 -3.17 4.49 -0.24
N ILE A 41 -3.13 5.78 0.10
CA ILE A 41 -3.67 6.29 1.36
C ILE A 41 -5.16 6.58 1.22
N TRP A 42 -5.99 5.94 2.04
CA TRP A 42 -7.42 6.21 2.14
C TRP A 42 -7.97 5.78 3.50
N VAL A 43 -9.10 6.37 3.90
CA VAL A 43 -9.70 6.16 5.23
C VAL A 43 -10.92 5.25 5.12
N GLU A 44 -10.92 4.16 5.88
CA GLU A 44 -12.05 3.23 6.02
C GLU A 44 -13.23 3.88 6.77
N LYS A 45 -14.41 3.25 6.67
CA LYS A 45 -15.63 3.74 7.36
C LYS A 45 -15.47 3.79 8.88
N ASP A 46 -14.65 2.91 9.45
CA ASP A 46 -14.34 2.84 10.89
C ASP A 46 -13.16 3.73 11.31
N GLY A 47 -12.65 4.57 10.40
CA GLY A 47 -11.58 5.52 10.68
C GLY A 47 -10.17 4.95 10.56
N LEU A 48 -10.02 3.65 10.23
CA LEU A 48 -8.70 3.08 9.98
C LEU A 48 -8.13 3.61 8.66
N VAL A 49 -6.82 3.87 8.64
CA VAL A 49 -6.13 4.39 7.45
C VAL A 49 -5.43 3.25 6.75
N HIS A 50 -5.83 2.94 5.52
CA HIS A 50 -5.10 2.03 4.66
C HIS A 50 -3.83 2.70 4.12
N PHE A 51 -2.74 1.95 4.00
CA PHE A 51 -1.50 2.45 3.42
C PHE A 51 -0.66 1.33 2.78
N VAL A 52 0.28 1.72 1.92
CA VAL A 52 1.31 0.83 1.38
C VAL A 52 2.69 1.44 1.61
N ASN A 53 3.49 0.78 2.44
CA ASN A 53 4.87 1.14 2.73
C ASN A 53 5.83 0.33 1.85
N GLN A 54 6.89 0.97 1.36
CA GLN A 54 7.96 0.36 0.58
C GLN A 54 9.30 0.50 1.29
N GLU A 55 10.01 -0.63 1.35
CA GLU A 55 11.41 -0.74 1.72
C GLU A 55 12.22 -1.08 0.46
N ARG A 56 13.18 -0.23 0.12
CA ARG A 56 14.14 -0.45 -0.98
C ARG A 56 15.54 -0.63 -0.42
N PHE A 57 16.07 -1.83 -0.57
CA PHE A 57 17.39 -2.22 -0.08
C PHE A 57 18.46 -1.96 -1.14
N SER A 58 19.64 -1.51 -0.72
CA SER A 58 20.80 -1.39 -1.62
C SER A 58 21.36 -2.76 -2.02
N GLU A 59 21.25 -3.73 -1.12
CA GLU A 59 21.68 -5.11 -1.29
C GLU A 59 20.50 -6.08 -1.43
N ARG A 60 20.75 -7.21 -2.10
CA ARG A 60 19.72 -8.24 -2.33
C ARG A 60 19.40 -8.97 -1.03
N GLN A 61 18.14 -8.91 -0.64
CA GLN A 61 17.59 -9.62 0.50
C GLN A 61 17.11 -11.02 0.11
N TYR A 62 16.90 -11.88 1.11
CA TYR A 62 16.37 -13.22 0.94
C TYR A 62 15.31 -13.50 2.00
N ASP A 63 14.10 -13.85 1.56
CA ASP A 63 13.02 -14.32 2.43
C ASP A 63 13.00 -15.85 2.42
N LYS A 64 13.26 -16.45 3.59
CA LYS A 64 13.35 -17.92 3.74
C LYS A 64 11.99 -18.61 3.63
N ALA A 65 10.91 -17.97 4.08
CA ALA A 65 9.58 -18.58 4.11
C ALA A 65 9.02 -18.78 2.70
N THR A 66 9.35 -17.88 1.79
CA THR A 66 8.91 -17.89 0.39
C THR A 66 10.00 -18.34 -0.59
N ASP A 67 11.24 -18.49 -0.14
CA ASP A 67 12.43 -18.76 -0.97
C ASP A 67 12.69 -17.69 -2.05
N ILE A 68 12.42 -16.42 -1.72
CA ILE A 68 12.48 -15.31 -2.67
C ILE A 68 13.68 -14.41 -2.41
N LYS A 69 14.39 -14.05 -3.49
CA LYS A 69 15.46 -13.04 -3.47
C LYS A 69 14.95 -11.73 -4.06
N TYR A 70 15.02 -10.65 -3.29
CA TYR A 70 14.38 -9.38 -3.65
C TYR A 70 15.25 -8.16 -3.31
N TYR A 71 14.90 -6.99 -3.85
CA TYR A 71 15.49 -5.70 -3.49
C TYR A 71 14.45 -4.73 -2.93
N ILE A 72 13.18 -4.98 -3.19
CA ILE A 72 12.08 -4.14 -2.76
C ILE A 72 11.07 -5.02 -2.04
N ARG A 73 10.68 -4.61 -0.83
CA ARG A 73 9.53 -5.17 -0.11
C ARG A 73 8.48 -4.09 0.02
N ARG A 74 7.25 -4.39 -0.37
CA ARG A 74 6.09 -3.53 -0.13
C ARG A 74 5.19 -4.23 0.88
N THR A 75 4.63 -3.45 1.79
CA THR A 75 3.77 -3.93 2.87
C THR A 75 2.48 -3.14 2.84
N THR A 76 1.36 -3.84 2.70
CA THR A 76 0.02 -3.26 2.82
C THR A 76 -0.38 -3.33 4.29
N GLY A 77 -0.88 -2.22 4.82
CA GLY A 77 -1.24 -2.12 6.22
C GLY A 77 -2.42 -1.21 6.49
N TYR A 78 -2.84 -1.25 7.76
CA TYR A 78 -3.83 -0.36 8.33
C TYR A 78 -3.27 0.30 9.59
N ALA A 79 -3.55 1.59 9.75
CA ALA A 79 -3.16 2.38 10.90
C ALA A 79 -4.39 2.86 11.68
N ASP A 80 -4.30 2.81 13.00
CA ASP A 80 -5.19 3.51 13.91
C ASP A 80 -4.42 4.70 14.49
N CYS A 81 -4.62 5.87 13.88
CA CYS A 81 -3.92 7.10 14.24
C CYS A 81 -4.29 7.61 15.64
N ALA A 82 -5.47 7.28 16.15
CA ALA A 82 -5.88 7.69 17.50
C ALA A 82 -5.18 6.84 18.57
N ARG A 83 -4.94 5.56 18.28
CA ARG A 83 -4.30 4.61 19.21
C ARG A 83 -2.81 4.41 19.00
N GLN A 84 -2.22 5.10 18.03
CA GLN A 84 -0.79 5.03 17.71
C GLN A 84 -0.31 3.59 17.46
N GLN A 85 -1.03 2.87 16.60
CA GLN A 85 -0.75 1.48 16.27
C GLN A 85 -1.00 1.18 14.80
N TYR A 86 -0.40 0.11 14.29
CA TYR A 86 -0.58 -0.34 12.91
C TYR A 86 -0.62 -1.87 12.83
N VAL A 87 -1.04 -2.39 11.68
CA VAL A 87 -0.96 -3.80 11.33
C VAL A 87 -0.59 -3.94 9.86
N PHE A 88 0.30 -4.88 9.56
CA PHE A 88 0.55 -5.32 8.19
C PHE A 88 -0.31 -6.52 7.85
N VAL A 89 -0.94 -6.47 6.68
CA VAL A 89 -1.92 -7.47 6.24
C VAL A 89 -1.53 -8.15 4.94
N GLY A 90 -0.54 -7.61 4.21
CA GLY A 90 -0.06 -8.18 2.96
C GLY A 90 1.36 -7.72 2.66
N PHE A 91 2.04 -8.47 1.80
CA PHE A 91 3.37 -8.12 1.34
C PHE A 91 3.60 -8.51 -0.11
N GLU A 92 4.43 -7.72 -0.79
CA GLU A 92 4.89 -7.93 -2.15
C GLU A 92 6.42 -7.83 -2.18
N TYR A 93 7.04 -8.67 -3.00
CA TYR A 93 8.46 -8.59 -3.30
C TYR A 93 8.69 -8.22 -4.76
N ALA A 94 9.65 -7.34 -4.99
CA ALA A 94 10.05 -6.93 -6.32
C ALA A 94 11.57 -6.93 -6.53
N SER A 95 11.97 -7.02 -7.80
CA SER A 95 13.35 -6.90 -8.25
C SER A 95 13.88 -5.48 -8.06
N LYS A 96 15.18 -5.27 -8.29
CA LYS A 96 15.79 -3.93 -8.25
C LYS A 96 15.12 -2.94 -9.21
N SER A 97 14.65 -3.41 -10.37
CA SER A 97 13.96 -2.61 -11.38
C SER A 97 12.47 -2.40 -11.07
N GLY A 98 11.96 -2.88 -9.93
CA GLY A 98 10.53 -2.80 -9.58
C GLY A 98 9.66 -3.88 -10.23
N ARG A 99 10.23 -4.87 -10.91
CA ARG A 99 9.46 -6.00 -11.46
C ARG A 99 8.96 -6.87 -10.31
N GLN A 100 7.65 -7.07 -10.22
CA GLN A 100 7.04 -7.93 -9.23
C GLN A 100 7.58 -9.37 -9.33
N LEU A 101 7.91 -9.95 -8.18
CA LEU A 101 8.38 -11.32 -8.01
C LEU A 101 7.34 -12.18 -7.31
N TYR A 102 6.61 -11.58 -6.36
CA TYR A 102 5.61 -12.24 -5.55
C TYR A 102 4.68 -11.23 -4.88
N SER A 103 3.44 -11.64 -4.61
CA SER A 103 2.53 -10.92 -3.73
C SER A 103 1.66 -11.91 -2.96
N THR A 104 1.29 -11.55 -1.73
CA THR A 104 0.22 -12.24 -1.00
C THR A 104 -1.09 -12.14 -1.76
N MET A 105 -1.71 -13.28 -2.09
CA MET A 105 -2.97 -13.31 -2.83
C MET A 105 -4.15 -12.70 -2.07
N PHE A 106 -4.20 -12.91 -0.75
CA PHE A 106 -5.27 -12.42 0.10
C PHE A 106 -4.68 -11.72 1.32
N PRO A 107 -5.19 -10.53 1.70
CA PRO A 107 -4.76 -9.90 2.92
C PRO A 107 -5.21 -10.74 4.13
N VAL A 108 -4.43 -10.67 5.20
CA VAL A 108 -4.81 -11.24 6.50
C VAL A 108 -6.15 -10.65 6.91
N GLN A 109 -7.10 -11.51 7.25
CA GLN A 109 -8.45 -11.11 7.60
C GLN A 109 -8.48 -10.36 8.94
N ARG A 110 -9.38 -9.37 9.08
CA ARG A 110 -9.46 -8.47 10.24
C ARG A 110 -9.51 -9.19 11.60
N PHE A 111 -10.21 -10.32 11.69
CA PHE A 111 -10.29 -11.10 12.93
C PHE A 111 -8.95 -11.68 13.38
N ALA A 112 -7.96 -11.78 12.48
CA ALA A 112 -6.63 -12.32 12.73
C ALA A 112 -5.54 -11.22 12.80
N TRP A 113 -5.94 -9.95 12.78
CA TRP A 113 -4.99 -8.84 12.85
C TRP A 113 -4.26 -8.81 14.19
N LYS A 114 -2.94 -8.61 14.11
CA LYS A 114 -2.07 -8.44 15.27
C LYS A 114 -1.53 -7.01 15.27
N TRP A 115 -2.24 -6.13 15.97
CA TRP A 115 -1.84 -4.74 16.12
C TRP A 115 -0.48 -4.61 16.79
N GLN A 116 0.35 -3.76 16.22
CA GLN A 116 1.66 -3.38 16.73
C GLN A 116 1.56 -1.96 17.29
N PRO A 117 1.71 -1.77 18.61
CA PRO A 117 1.85 -0.43 19.16
C PRO A 117 3.16 0.17 18.67
N VAL A 118 3.20 1.50 18.55
CA VAL A 118 4.37 2.23 18.09
C VAL A 118 5.12 2.84 19.26
N GLU A 119 6.42 2.56 19.33
CA GLU A 119 7.33 3.21 20.27
C GLU A 119 7.83 4.54 19.68
N ALA A 120 7.77 5.61 20.47
CA ALA A 120 8.21 6.94 20.05
C ALA A 120 9.70 6.95 19.63
N GLY A 121 10.00 7.63 18.52
CA GLY A 121 11.35 7.71 17.96
C GLY A 121 11.80 6.47 17.17
N SER A 122 10.97 5.42 17.10
CA SER A 122 11.23 4.26 16.24
C SER A 122 11.00 4.59 14.75
N VAL A 123 11.50 3.74 13.86
CA VAL A 123 11.19 3.83 12.43
C VAL A 123 9.67 3.68 12.19
N ALA A 124 9.00 2.85 12.98
CA ALA A 124 7.55 2.69 12.91
C ALA A 124 6.80 3.98 13.34
N ASP A 125 7.37 4.78 14.24
CA ASP A 125 6.83 6.10 14.61
C ASP A 125 6.91 7.08 13.45
N THR A 126 8.06 7.19 12.79
CA THR A 126 8.18 8.02 11.58
C THR A 126 7.21 7.57 10.49
N MET A 127 7.10 6.27 10.23
CA MET A 127 6.12 5.72 9.30
C MET A 127 4.69 6.13 9.68
N LEU A 128 4.30 5.93 10.94
CA LEU A 128 2.94 6.20 11.41
C LEU A 128 2.62 7.70 11.36
N GLN A 129 3.56 8.57 11.71
CA GLN A 129 3.41 10.02 11.57
C GLN A 129 3.14 10.43 10.12
N VAL A 130 3.84 9.84 9.16
CA VAL A 130 3.61 10.10 7.73
C VAL A 130 2.22 9.62 7.31
N VAL A 131 1.83 8.38 7.66
CA VAL A 131 0.50 7.85 7.36
C VAL A 131 -0.60 8.74 7.93
N CYS A 132 -0.51 9.10 9.21
CA CYS A 132 -1.51 9.90 9.90
C CYS A 132 -1.53 11.37 9.44
N TYR A 133 -0.40 11.89 8.96
CA TYR A 133 -0.37 13.20 8.31
C TYR A 133 -1.12 13.16 6.96
N LEU A 134 -0.81 12.18 6.10
CA LEU A 134 -1.44 12.03 4.79
C LEU A 134 -2.93 11.72 4.88
N ALA A 135 -3.34 10.99 5.91
CA ALA A 135 -4.75 10.65 6.16
C ALA A 135 -5.67 11.88 6.29
N LYS A 136 -5.15 13.03 6.73
CA LYS A 136 -5.93 14.26 6.95
C LYS A 136 -6.58 14.80 5.68
N THR A 137 -6.00 14.48 4.52
CA THR A 137 -6.48 14.93 3.20
C THR A 137 -6.82 13.76 2.28
N ALA A 138 -6.80 12.53 2.80
CA ALA A 138 -7.02 11.33 2.02
C ALA A 138 -8.50 11.12 1.70
N PRO A 139 -8.83 10.44 0.60
CA PRO A 139 -10.21 10.06 0.30
C PRO A 139 -10.76 9.11 1.37
N HIS A 140 -12.03 9.31 1.72
CA HIS A 140 -12.78 8.39 2.57
C HIS A 140 -13.50 7.36 1.70
N LYS A 141 -13.47 6.09 2.11
CA LYS A 141 -14.23 5.04 1.44
C LYS A 141 -15.71 5.35 1.54
N LYS A 142 -16.37 5.50 0.39
CA LYS A 142 -17.80 5.82 0.33
C LYS A 142 -18.64 4.71 0.98
N PRO A 143 -19.78 5.06 1.60
CA PRO A 143 -20.80 4.08 1.93
C PRO A 143 -21.27 3.36 0.66
N GLU A 144 -20.95 2.08 0.53
CA GLU A 144 -21.78 1.11 -0.23
C GLU A 144 -23.23 1.13 0.25
#